data_AF-A0A3D4IGF8-F1
#
_entry.id   AF-A0A3D4IGF8-F1
#
_cell.length_a   1.000
_cell.length_b   1.000
_cell.length_c   1.000
_cell.angle_alpha   90.00
_cell.angle_beta   90.00
_cell.angle_gamma   90.00
#
_symmetry.space_group_name_H-M   'P 1'
#
loop_
_entity.id
_entity.type
_entity.pdbx_description
1 polymer ?
#
loop_
_entity_poly.entity_id
_entity_poly.type
_entity_poly.pdbx_seq_one_letter_code
_entity_poly.pdbx_strand_id
1 'polypeptide(L)'
;VYTQFVYFYLFVSAALRNMDGSLLEAASDLGAGEGRMFFKVVLPILRPALVGAGLLVFMVSMASFTAPLLFDGSGRYLTLQIFNYKTNGERELAAVVSTALTLICLVLLVVAEWKPEIASRQRAKGTASPTRPITQPWKRGLALGVALLILLFLGLPVLTIVLLSFAVEGSWTTQILPSAYTFS
;
A
#
# COMPACT_ATOMS: atom_id res chain seq x y z
N VAL A 1 3.34 15.15 1.78
CA VAL A 1 2.61 15.21 3.07
C VAL A 1 1.10 15.32 2.85
N TYR A 2 0.60 16.31 2.10
CA TYR A 2 -0.85 16.41 1.85
C TYR A 2 -1.44 15.18 1.13
N THR A 3 -0.78 14.58 0.15
CA THR A 3 -1.37 13.42 -0.55
C THR A 3 -1.65 12.21 0.34
N GLN A 4 -1.01 12.11 1.51
CA GLN A 4 -1.13 10.95 2.39
C GLN A 4 -2.42 10.96 3.25
N PHE A 5 -3.07 12.12 3.46
CA PHE A 5 -4.32 12.18 4.23
C PHE A 5 -5.45 11.38 3.54
N VAL A 6 -5.40 11.27 2.21
CA VAL A 6 -6.40 10.53 1.43
C VAL A 6 -6.41 9.06 1.83
N TYR A 7 -5.24 8.46 2.06
CA TYR A 7 -5.15 7.08 2.52
C TYR A 7 -5.81 6.92 3.90
N PHE A 8 -5.55 7.84 4.84
CA PHE A 8 -6.22 7.80 6.14
C PHE A 8 -7.74 7.86 6.00
N TYR A 9 -8.23 8.82 5.21
CA TYR A 9 -9.66 9.03 5.00
C TYR A 9 -10.32 7.80 4.35
N LEU A 10 -9.71 7.21 3.33
CA LEU A 10 -10.26 6.03 2.64
C LEU A 10 -10.36 4.82 3.57
N PHE A 11 -9.34 4.58 4.40
CA PHE A 11 -9.36 3.46 5.34
C PHE A 11 -10.40 3.66 6.45
N VAL A 12 -10.48 4.87 7.03
CA VAL A 12 -11.45 5.17 8.09
C VAL A 12 -12.88 5.20 7.56
N SER A 13 -13.12 5.78 6.38
CA SER A 13 -14.46 5.80 5.76
C SER A 13 -14.93 4.41 5.36
N ALA A 14 -14.04 3.52 4.91
CA ALA A 14 -14.36 2.12 4.69
C ALA A 14 -14.74 1.40 5.99
N ALA A 15 -14.01 1.64 7.08
CA ALA A 15 -14.31 1.06 8.38
C ALA A 15 -15.67 1.55 8.93
N LEU A 16 -15.98 2.84 8.78
CA LEU A 16 -17.28 3.42 9.12
C LEU A 16 -18.41 2.79 8.29
N ARG A 17 -18.22 2.62 6.98
CA ARG A 17 -19.21 1.98 6.09
C ARG A 17 -19.49 0.52 6.41
N ASN A 18 -18.50 -0.19 6.96
CA ASN A 18 -18.64 -1.60 7.35
C ASN A 18 -19.23 -1.76 8.76
N MET A 19 -19.48 -0.67 9.49
CA MET A 19 -20.08 -0.73 10.82
C MET A 19 -21.57 -1.07 10.71
N ASP A 20 -22.01 -2.06 11.48
CA ASP A 20 -23.41 -2.47 11.53
C ASP A 20 -24.27 -1.40 12.23
N GLY A 21 -25.28 -0.90 11.51
CA GLY A 21 -26.22 0.11 12.03
C GLY A 21 -27.03 -0.37 13.23
N SER A 22 -27.25 -1.68 13.36
CA SER A 22 -27.98 -2.27 14.50
C SER A 22 -27.31 -1.99 15.85
N LEU A 23 -25.98 -1.81 15.89
CA LEU A 23 -25.26 -1.47 17.12
C LEU A 23 -25.55 -0.03 17.58
N LEU A 24 -25.80 0.88 16.65
CA LEU A 24 -26.17 2.26 16.94
C LEU A 24 -27.63 2.33 17.42
N GLU A 25 -28.52 1.60 16.74
CA GLU A 25 -29.94 1.49 17.12
C GLU A 25 -30.10 0.90 18.52
N ALA A 26 -29.43 -0.22 18.81
CA ALA A 26 -29.46 -0.84 20.15
C ALA A 26 -28.88 0.07 21.24
N ALA A 27 -27.83 0.85 20.94
CA ALA A 27 -27.28 1.82 21.88
C ALA A 27 -28.26 2.98 22.15
N SER A 28 -28.97 3.41 21.11
CA SER A 28 -30.03 4.43 21.21
C SER A 28 -31.20 3.92 22.06
N ASP A 29 -31.65 2.69 21.85
CA ASP A 29 -32.74 2.05 22.64
C ASP A 29 -32.40 1.92 24.13
N LEU A 30 -31.12 1.74 24.45
CA LEU A 30 -30.59 1.73 25.83
C LEU A 30 -30.42 3.14 26.43
N GLY A 31 -30.85 4.19 25.73
CA GLY A 31 -30.78 5.58 26.20
C GLY A 31 -29.38 6.20 26.12
N ALA A 32 -28.48 5.70 25.26
CA ALA A 32 -27.18 6.33 25.07
C ALA A 32 -27.31 7.63 24.26
N GLY A 33 -27.02 8.78 24.87
CA GLY A 33 -26.88 10.05 24.14
C GLY A 33 -25.68 10.05 23.17
N GLU A 34 -25.69 10.95 22.20
CA GLU A 34 -24.75 10.99 21.06
C GLU A 34 -23.27 10.92 21.47
N GLY A 35 -22.86 11.70 22.48
CA GLY A 35 -21.48 11.67 22.98
C GLY A 35 -21.10 10.32 23.60
N ARG A 36 -22.00 9.71 24.37
CA ARG A 36 -21.76 8.39 24.99
C ARG A 36 -21.71 7.30 23.92
N MET A 37 -22.55 7.38 22.91
CA MET A 37 -22.55 6.50 21.75
C MET A 37 -21.23 6.59 20.97
N PHE A 38 -20.73 7.80 20.71
CA PHE A 38 -19.45 8.00 20.05
C PHE A 38 -18.28 7.38 20.83
N PHE A 39 -18.12 7.71 22.11
CA PHE A 39 -16.96 7.25 22.89
C PHE A 39 -17.02 5.77 23.31
N LYS A 40 -18.22 5.20 23.52
CA LYS A 40 -18.38 3.82 24.00
C LYS A 40 -18.70 2.80 22.90
N VAL A 41 -19.26 3.21 21.77
CA VAL A 41 -19.64 2.29 20.69
C VAL A 41 -18.77 2.54 19.46
N VAL A 42 -18.86 3.75 18.88
CA VAL A 42 -18.20 4.06 17.60
C VAL A 42 -16.68 4.04 17.72
N LEU A 43 -16.12 4.78 18.68
CA LEU A 43 -14.67 4.93 18.82
C LEU A 43 -13.97 3.60 19.10
N PRO A 44 -14.42 2.72 20.03
CA PRO A 44 -13.79 1.43 20.25
C PRO A 44 -13.83 0.50 19.03
N ILE A 45 -14.90 0.56 18.23
CA ILE A 45 -15.04 -0.20 16.99
C ILE A 45 -14.09 0.34 15.91
N LEU A 46 -13.88 1.66 15.86
CA LEU A 46 -12.99 2.32 14.90
C LEU A 46 -11.51 2.30 15.31
N ARG A 47 -11.17 2.16 16.60
CA ARG A 47 -9.78 2.08 17.10
C ARG A 47 -8.85 1.20 16.26
N PRO A 48 -9.18 -0.07 15.92
CA PRO A 48 -8.32 -0.90 15.08
C PRO A 48 -8.08 -0.28 13.69
N ALA A 49 -9.11 0.26 13.07
CA ALA A 49 -9.02 0.89 11.75
C ALA A 49 -8.21 2.20 11.80
N LEU A 50 -8.37 3.01 12.85
CA LEU A 50 -7.60 4.23 13.06
C LEU A 50 -6.11 3.94 13.24
N VAL A 51 -5.77 2.91 14.04
CA VAL A 51 -4.37 2.49 14.24
C VAL A 51 -3.79 1.94 12.94
N GLY A 52 -4.52 1.08 12.22
CA GLY A 52 -4.07 0.53 10.94
C GLY A 52 -3.87 1.62 9.87
N ALA A 53 -4.83 2.54 9.74
CA ALA A 53 -4.73 3.68 8.82
C ALA A 53 -3.57 4.61 9.19
N GLY A 54 -3.39 4.89 10.48
CA GLY A 54 -2.29 5.72 10.98
C GLY A 54 -0.92 5.09 10.70
N LEU A 55 -0.79 3.78 10.93
CA LEU A 55 0.45 3.05 10.66
C LEU A 55 0.78 3.01 9.16
N LEU A 56 -0.22 2.78 8.31
CA LEU A 56 -0.05 2.83 6.86
C LEU A 56 0.42 4.21 6.40
N VAL A 57 -0.25 5.27 6.87
CA VAL A 57 0.14 6.65 6.53
C VAL A 57 1.54 6.98 7.04
N PHE A 58 1.90 6.51 8.23
CA PHE A 58 3.24 6.66 8.77
C PHE A 58 4.29 5.99 7.87
N MET A 59 4.05 4.75 7.45
CA MET A 59 4.95 4.02 6.55
C MET A 59 5.09 4.73 5.19
N VAL A 60 3.98 5.15 4.58
CA VAL A 60 4.00 5.88 3.30
C VAL A 60 4.66 7.25 3.45
N SER A 61 4.54 7.89 4.61
CA SER A 61 5.24 9.13 4.93
C SER A 61 6.75 8.93 5.04
N MET A 62 7.19 7.88 5.74
CA MET A 62 8.61 7.54 5.83
C MET A 62 9.23 7.21 4.46
N ALA A 63 8.48 6.55 3.58
CA ALA A 63 8.93 6.22 2.23
C ALA A 63 8.87 7.43 1.26
N SER A 64 8.35 8.59 1.69
CA SER A 64 8.23 9.76 0.83
C SER A 64 9.58 10.43 0.60
N PHE A 65 10.01 10.43 -0.66
CA PHE A 65 11.21 11.15 -1.11
C PHE A 65 10.93 12.60 -1.53
N THR A 66 9.84 12.83 -2.27
CA THR A 66 9.57 14.11 -2.94
C THR A 66 9.33 15.27 -1.98
N ALA A 67 8.59 15.05 -0.90
CA ALA A 67 8.27 16.13 0.04
C ALA A 67 9.52 16.68 0.76
N PRO A 68 10.38 15.84 1.38
CA PRO A 68 11.65 16.31 1.93
C PRO A 68 12.54 17.02 0.91
N LEU A 69 12.61 16.51 -0.32
CA LEU A 69 13.43 17.09 -1.38
C LEU A 69 13.03 18.53 -1.70
N LEU A 70 11.72 18.79 -1.78
CA LEU A 70 11.20 20.10 -2.16
C LEU A 70 11.20 21.12 -1.02
N PHE A 71 11.00 20.68 0.23
CA PHE A 71 10.70 21.59 1.34
C PHE A 71 11.85 21.80 2.34
N ASP A 72 12.72 20.82 2.54
CA ASP A 72 13.74 20.90 3.60
C ASP A 72 15.15 20.89 3.01
N GLY A 73 15.43 20.08 1.98
CA GLY A 73 16.72 20.05 1.28
C GLY A 73 17.95 19.71 2.14
N SER A 74 17.80 19.63 3.46
CA SER A 74 18.86 19.52 4.47
C SER A 74 19.49 18.13 4.58
N GLY A 75 19.06 17.16 3.74
CA GLY A 75 19.61 15.80 3.73
C GLY A 75 19.38 15.00 5.01
N ARG A 76 18.50 15.45 5.91
CA ARG A 76 18.24 14.81 7.20
C ARG A 76 17.32 13.59 7.14
N TYR A 77 16.68 13.35 6.00
CA TYR A 77 15.74 12.26 5.81
C TYR A 77 16.44 11.05 5.19
N LEU A 78 16.15 9.86 5.69
CA LEU A 78 16.72 8.60 5.20
C LEU A 78 16.57 8.45 3.68
N THR A 79 15.42 8.83 3.12
CA THR A 79 15.16 8.80 1.67
C THR A 79 16.08 9.73 0.87
N LEU A 80 16.36 10.94 1.38
CA LEU A 80 17.32 11.87 0.77
C LEU A 80 18.76 11.40 0.93
N GLN A 81 19.11 10.81 2.07
CA GLN A 81 20.45 10.27 2.30
C GLN A 81 20.78 9.15 1.32
N ILE A 82 19.84 8.22 1.09
CA ILE A 82 19.99 7.16 0.08
C ILE A 82 20.27 7.77 -1.30
N PHE A 83 19.52 8.81 -1.68
CA PHE A 83 19.71 9.50 -2.96
C PHE A 83 21.08 10.19 -3.05
N ASN A 84 21.50 10.88 -2.00
CA ASN A 84 22.77 11.59 -1.95
C ASN A 84 23.96 10.61 -2.00
N TYR A 85 23.94 9.54 -1.20
CA TYR A 85 24.99 8.51 -1.23
C TYR A 85 25.10 7.84 -2.59
N LYS A 86 23.95 7.57 -3.24
CA LYS A 86 23.94 7.03 -4.60
C LYS A 86 24.55 8.01 -5.62
N THR A 87 24.25 9.29 -5.50
CA THR A 87 24.74 10.34 -6.42
C THR A 87 26.23 10.63 -6.22
N ASN A 88 26.74 10.49 -4.99
CA ASN A 88 28.14 10.67 -4.64
C ASN A 88 29.03 9.45 -4.96
N GLY A 89 28.45 8.36 -5.47
CA GLY A 89 29.20 7.13 -5.80
C GLY A 89 29.43 6.18 -4.61
N GLU A 90 28.97 6.53 -3.42
CA GLU A 90 29.08 5.73 -2.19
C GLU A 90 28.00 4.63 -2.14
N ARG A 91 28.05 3.69 -3.09
CA ARG A 91 27.04 2.63 -3.26
C ARG A 91 26.88 1.76 -2.01
N GLU A 92 27.95 1.50 -1.28
CA GLU A 92 27.94 0.69 -0.05
C GLU A 92 27.08 1.35 1.05
N LEU A 93 27.29 2.66 1.28
CA LEU A 93 26.50 3.41 2.27
C LEU A 93 25.04 3.55 1.84
N ALA A 94 24.79 3.78 0.55
CA ALA A 94 23.43 3.81 0.01
C ALA A 94 22.69 2.47 0.24
N ALA A 95 23.38 1.34 0.06
CA ALA A 95 22.83 0.00 0.29
C ALA A 95 22.52 -0.22 1.78
N VAL A 96 23.43 0.14 2.69
CA VAL A 96 23.21 0.02 4.15
C VAL A 96 21.98 0.81 4.60
N VAL A 97 21.87 2.08 4.20
CA VAL A 97 20.72 2.92 4.62
C VAL A 97 19.41 2.42 4.00
N SER A 98 19.45 1.93 2.75
CA SER A 98 18.27 1.37 2.08
C SER A 98 17.77 0.09 2.75
N THR A 99 18.69 -0.82 3.11
CA THR A 99 18.34 -2.06 3.82
C THR A 99 17.81 -1.76 5.22
N ALA A 100 18.40 -0.82 5.96
CA ALA A 100 17.91 -0.40 7.26
C ALA A 100 16.48 0.18 7.19
N LEU A 101 16.22 1.07 6.24
CA LEU A 101 14.87 1.63 6.02
C LEU A 101 13.86 0.53 5.65
N THR A 102 14.27 -0.40 4.79
CA THR A 102 13.44 -1.55 4.40
C THR A 102 13.11 -2.44 5.59
N LEU A 103 14.07 -2.72 6.46
CA LEU A 103 13.85 -3.49 7.69
C LEU A 103 12.88 -2.79 8.63
N ILE A 104 12.99 -1.47 8.81
CA ILE A 104 12.05 -0.69 9.62
C ILE A 104 10.63 -0.84 9.07
N CYS A 105 10.44 -0.66 7.75
CA CYS A 105 9.13 -0.83 7.13
C CYS A 105 8.60 -2.26 7.27
N LEU A 106 9.45 -3.27 7.12
CA LEU A 106 9.06 -4.68 7.25
C LEU A 106 8.64 -5.03 8.68
N VAL A 107 9.38 -4.56 9.68
CA VAL A 107 9.01 -4.71 11.10
C VAL A 107 7.66 -4.05 11.38
N LEU A 108 7.43 -2.82 10.90
CA LEU A 108 6.14 -2.13 11.07
C LEU A 108 4.99 -2.91 10.42
N LEU A 109 5.22 -3.47 9.22
CA LEU A 109 4.24 -4.30 8.53
C LEU A 109 3.92 -5.56 9.33
N VAL A 110 4.95 -6.28 9.79
CA VAL A 110 4.75 -7.48 10.62
C VAL A 110 3.98 -7.14 11.88
N VAL A 111 4.33 -6.06 12.59
CA VAL A 111 3.61 -5.59 13.78
C VAL A 111 2.15 -5.23 13.46
N ALA A 112 1.87 -4.69 12.27
CA ALA A 112 0.51 -4.40 11.81
C ALA A 112 -0.32 -5.68 11.67
N GLU A 113 0.25 -6.71 11.03
CA GLU A 113 -0.39 -8.01 10.78
C GLU A 113 -0.45 -8.89 12.04
N TRP A 114 0.47 -8.71 12.99
CA TRP A 114 0.56 -9.50 14.22
C TRP A 114 -0.57 -9.23 15.23
N LYS A 115 -1.47 -8.27 14.95
CA LYS A 115 -2.70 -8.06 15.72
C LYS A 115 -3.95 -8.56 14.98
N PRO A 116 -4.11 -9.89 14.76
CA PRO A 116 -5.19 -10.45 13.95
C PRO A 116 -6.57 -10.46 14.65
N GLU A 117 -6.66 -10.23 15.96
CA GLU A 117 -7.91 -10.47 16.70
C GLU A 117 -8.97 -9.37 16.57
N ILE A 118 -8.60 -8.12 16.30
CA ILE A 118 -9.58 -7.02 16.28
C ILE A 118 -10.14 -6.82 14.86
N ALA A 119 -9.36 -7.15 13.82
CA ALA A 119 -9.78 -7.10 12.43
C ALA A 119 -10.65 -8.31 12.01
N SER A 120 -10.47 -9.48 12.63
CA SER A 120 -11.23 -10.69 12.29
C SER A 120 -12.72 -10.61 12.67
N ARG A 121 -13.08 -9.80 13.67
CA ARG A 121 -14.50 -9.56 14.03
C ARG A 121 -15.24 -8.70 12.99
N GLN A 122 -14.56 -7.81 12.28
CA GLN A 122 -15.17 -7.03 11.19
C GLN A 122 -15.07 -7.74 9.84
N ARG A 123 -14.04 -8.59 9.64
CA ARG A 123 -13.84 -9.31 8.37
C ARG A 123 -14.78 -10.51 8.17
N ALA A 124 -15.49 -10.96 9.21
CA ALA A 124 -16.35 -12.15 9.12
C ALA A 124 -17.85 -11.86 8.94
N LYS A 125 -18.30 -10.60 8.93
CA LYS A 125 -19.75 -10.29 8.79
C LYS A 125 -20.07 -9.15 7.83
N GLY A 126 -19.16 -8.82 6.92
CA GLY A 126 -19.58 -8.24 5.65
C GLY A 126 -20.19 -9.38 4.85
N THR A 127 -21.49 -9.33 4.58
CA THR A 127 -22.05 -10.12 3.48
C THR A 127 -21.16 -9.83 2.28
N ALA A 128 -20.38 -10.83 1.84
CA ALA A 128 -19.65 -10.73 0.59
C ALA A 128 -20.70 -10.29 -0.41
N SER A 129 -20.58 -9.07 -0.94
CA SER A 129 -21.51 -8.55 -1.94
C SER A 129 -21.66 -9.68 -2.94
N PRO A 130 -22.86 -10.29 -3.10
CA PRO A 130 -22.98 -11.52 -3.85
C PRO A 130 -22.41 -11.20 -5.21
N THR A 131 -21.30 -11.87 -5.55
CA THR A 131 -20.67 -11.73 -6.85
C THR A 131 -21.76 -12.08 -7.84
N ARG A 132 -22.41 -11.07 -8.44
CA ARG A 132 -23.47 -11.32 -9.41
C ARG A 132 -22.79 -12.10 -10.52
N PRO A 133 -23.06 -13.42 -10.67
CA PRO A 133 -22.38 -14.19 -11.69
C PRO A 133 -22.79 -13.56 -13.01
N ILE A 134 -21.81 -13.13 -13.81
CA ILE A 134 -22.06 -12.60 -15.15
C ILE A 134 -22.74 -13.74 -15.92
N THR A 135 -24.05 -13.71 -16.12
CA THR A 135 -24.80 -14.83 -16.72
C THR A 135 -24.62 -14.91 -18.24
N GLN A 136 -24.06 -13.86 -18.86
CA GLN A 136 -23.92 -13.75 -20.32
C GLN A 136 -22.52 -14.20 -20.78
N PRO A 137 -22.41 -15.22 -21.67
CA PRO A 137 -21.13 -15.80 -22.08
C PRO A 137 -20.23 -14.84 -22.86
N TRP A 138 -20.80 -13.92 -23.65
CA TRP A 138 -20.02 -12.91 -24.38
C TRP A 138 -19.36 -11.89 -23.44
N LYS A 139 -20.06 -11.46 -22.38
CA LYS A 139 -19.51 -10.57 -21.34
C LYS A 139 -18.40 -11.27 -20.54
N ARG A 140 -18.49 -12.59 -20.35
CA ARG A 140 -17.39 -13.39 -19.76
C ARG A 140 -16.19 -13.44 -20.69
N GLY A 141 -16.38 -13.71 -21.98
CA GLY A 141 -15.30 -13.72 -22.97
C GLY A 141 -14.60 -12.36 -23.08
N LEU A 142 -15.38 -11.27 -23.10
CA LEU A 142 -14.84 -9.92 -23.12
C LEU A 142 -14.13 -9.57 -21.80
N ALA A 143 -14.70 -9.91 -20.64
CA ALA A 143 -14.06 -9.69 -19.35
C ALA A 143 -12.74 -10.49 -19.22
N LEU A 144 -12.69 -11.73 -19.70
CA LEU A 144 -11.48 -12.55 -19.74
C LEU A 144 -10.44 -11.99 -20.72
N GLY A 145 -10.87 -11.54 -21.90
CA GLY A 145 -9.99 -10.89 -22.86
C GLY A 145 -9.38 -9.59 -22.32
N VAL A 146 -10.19 -8.75 -21.67
CA VAL A 146 -9.71 -7.54 -21.00
C VAL A 146 -8.78 -7.89 -19.83
N ALA A 147 -9.10 -8.90 -19.02
CA ALA A 147 -8.23 -9.36 -17.95
C ALA A 147 -6.87 -9.87 -18.47
N LEU A 148 -6.87 -10.64 -19.56
CA LEU A 148 -5.64 -11.13 -20.21
C LEU A 148 -4.83 -9.99 -20.84
N LEU A 149 -5.49 -9.01 -21.46
CA LEU A 149 -4.81 -7.82 -21.98
C LEU A 149 -4.19 -6.99 -20.86
N ILE A 150 -4.89 -6.80 -19.75
CA ILE A 150 -4.37 -6.11 -18.57
C ILE A 150 -3.17 -6.90 -18.00
N LEU A 151 -3.28 -8.22 -17.88
CA LEU A 151 -2.20 -9.09 -17.41
C LEU A 151 -0.97 -8.99 -18.32
N LEU A 152 -1.16 -9.03 -19.64
CA LEU A 152 -0.09 -8.90 -20.63
C LEU A 152 0.57 -7.52 -20.55
N PHE A 153 -0.24 -6.46 -20.44
CA PHE A 153 0.24 -5.09 -20.34
C PHE A 153 1.03 -4.83 -19.05
N LEU A 154 0.57 -5.37 -17.91
CA LEU A 154 1.31 -5.32 -16.64
C LEU A 154 2.55 -6.22 -16.64
N GLY A 155 2.52 -7.31 -17.41
CA GLY A 155 3.63 -8.26 -17.55
C GLY A 155 4.78 -7.70 -18.39
N LEU A 156 4.49 -6.85 -19.38
CA LEU A 156 5.51 -6.20 -20.22
C LEU A 156 6.64 -5.52 -19.42
N PRO A 157 6.38 -4.60 -18.48
CA PRO A 157 7.44 -3.93 -17.72
C PRO A 157 8.22 -4.91 -16.84
N VAL A 158 7.58 -5.91 -16.24
CA VAL A 158 8.26 -6.95 -15.44
C VAL A 158 9.19 -7.77 -16.33
N LEU A 159 8.71 -8.19 -17.50
CA LEU A 159 9.50 -8.92 -18.48
C LEU A 159 10.69 -8.07 -18.97
N THR A 160 10.50 -6.77 -19.20
CA THR A 160 11.61 -5.87 -19.53
C THR A 160 12.65 -5.76 -18.42
N ILE A 161 12.24 -5.70 -17.14
CA ILE A 161 13.16 -5.66 -15.99
C ILE A 161 13.95 -6.97 -15.89
N VAL A 162 13.29 -8.11 -16.08
CA VAL A 162 13.96 -9.43 -16.07
C VAL A 162 14.97 -9.51 -17.21
N LEU A 163 14.61 -9.09 -18.43
CA LEU A 163 15.54 -9.04 -19.56
C LEU A 163 16.72 -8.11 -19.30
N LEU A 164 16.47 -6.93 -18.73
CA LEU A 164 17.50 -5.95 -18.36
C LEU A 164 18.41 -6.46 -17.24
N SER A 165 17.91 -7.28 -16.33
CA SER A 165 18.70 -7.88 -15.25
C SER A 165 19.79 -8.83 -15.76
N PHE A 166 19.66 -9.35 -16.99
CA PHE A 166 20.66 -10.21 -17.63
C PHE A 166 21.52 -9.47 -18.66
N ALA A 167 21.30 -8.17 -18.87
CA ALA A 167 22.05 -7.35 -19.81
C ALA A 167 23.30 -6.74 -19.15
N VAL A 168 24.45 -6.84 -19.82
CA VAL A 168 25.74 -6.28 -19.35
C VAL A 168 25.71 -4.74 -19.37
N GLU A 169 26.15 -4.12 -18.27
CA GLU A 169 26.23 -2.66 -18.12
C GLU A 169 26.98 -2.02 -19.30
N GLY A 170 26.32 -1.14 -20.06
CA GLY A 170 26.93 -0.34 -21.13
C GLY A 170 26.70 -0.80 -22.59
N SER A 171 26.05 -1.96 -22.82
CA SER A 171 25.77 -2.45 -24.19
C SER A 171 24.53 -1.85 -24.87
N TRP A 172 23.63 -1.24 -24.08
CA TRP A 172 22.36 -0.70 -24.56
C TRP A 172 22.41 0.82 -24.68
N THR A 173 22.66 1.31 -25.90
CA THR A 173 22.42 2.73 -26.24
C THR A 173 21.62 2.92 -27.53
N THR A 174 21.51 1.92 -28.42
CA THR A 174 20.86 2.09 -29.74
C THR A 174 20.06 0.89 -30.28
N GLN A 175 19.93 -0.24 -29.55
CA GLN A 175 19.25 -1.46 -30.05
C GLN A 175 18.20 -2.02 -29.07
N ILE A 176 17.17 -2.66 -29.63
CA ILE A 176 15.97 -3.17 -28.91
C ILE A 176 16.25 -4.49 -28.15
N LEU A 177 17.40 -5.15 -28.40
CA LEU A 177 17.78 -6.42 -27.77
C LEU A 177 19.28 -6.40 -27.37
N PRO A 178 19.69 -7.09 -26.29
CA PRO A 178 21.09 -7.14 -25.86
C PRO A 178 21.93 -7.94 -26.84
N SER A 179 23.05 -7.38 -27.27
CA SER A 179 24.02 -8.06 -28.15
C SER A 179 25.00 -8.96 -27.40
N ALA A 180 25.11 -8.82 -26.07
CA ALA A 180 25.96 -9.62 -25.21
C ALA A 180 25.23 -9.99 -23.91
N TYR A 181 25.29 -11.27 -23.55
CA TYR A 181 24.75 -11.81 -22.30
C TYR A 181 25.89 -12.12 -21.34
N THR A 182 25.64 -12.04 -20.02
CA THR A 182 26.65 -12.31 -18.96
C THR A 182 27.34 -13.68 -19.05
N PHE A 183 26.85 -14.60 -19.90
CA PHE A 183 27.41 -15.93 -20.10
C PHE A 183 28.28 -16.08 -21.37
N SER A 184 28.53 -15.01 -22.15
CA SER A 184 29.30 -15.06 -23.40
C SER A 184 30.35 -13.97 -23.50
#